data_AF-A0A520ELE0-F1
#
_entry.id   AF-A0A520ELE0-F1
#
_cell.length_a   1.000
_cell.length_b   1.000
_cell.length_c   1.000
_cell.angle_alpha   90.00
_cell.angle_beta   90.00
_cell.angle_gamma   90.00
#
_symmetry.space_group_name_H-M   'P 1'
#
loop_
_entity.id
_entity.type
_entity.pdbx_description
1 polymer ?
#
loop_
_entity_poly.entity_id
_entity_poly.type
_entity_poly.pdbx_seq_one_letter_code
_entity_poly.pdbx_strand_id
1 'polypeptide(L)' 'TARLWEQDVIPDYRAPQGIRLGLSPLSTSYREVYLGIVAIRDELRA' A
#
# COMPACT_ATOMS: atom_id res chain seq x y z
N THR A 1 -9.35 -0.06 -5.17
CA THR A 1 -8.88 0.92 -4.15
C THR A 1 -9.67 0.82 -2.87
N ALA A 2 -11.02 0.77 -2.89
CA ALA A 2 -11.84 0.63 -1.67
C ALA A 2 -11.38 -0.51 -0.72
N ARG A 3 -11.03 -1.68 -1.28
CA ARG A 3 -10.55 -2.84 -0.50
C ARG A 3 -9.18 -2.64 0.19
N LEU A 4 -8.27 -1.86 -0.39
CA LEU A 4 -7.00 -1.54 0.26
C LEU A 4 -7.21 -0.60 1.46
N TRP A 5 -8.17 0.32 1.35
CA TRP A 5 -8.49 1.25 2.42
C TRP A 5 -9.12 0.55 3.62
N GLU A 6 -9.91 -0.50 3.40
CA GLU A 6 -10.42 -1.38 4.47
C GLU A 6 -9.29 -2.11 5.24
N GLN A 7 -8.09 -2.19 4.64
CA GLN A 7 -6.90 -2.81 5.23
C GLN A 7 -5.89 -1.76 5.72
N ASP A 8 -6.29 -0.49 5.83
CA ASP A 8 -5.44 0.66 6.18
C ASP A 8 -4.25 0.89 5.23
N VAL A 9 -4.34 0.38 4.00
CA VAL A 9 -3.35 0.60 2.94
C VAL A 9 -3.84 1.71 2.03
N ILE A 10 -3.24 2.90 2.14
CA ILE A 10 -3.66 4.10 1.42
C ILE A 10 -2.57 4.51 0.41
N PRO A 11 -2.55 3.93 -0.80
CA PRO A 11 -1.60 4.31 -1.84
C PRO A 11 -2.01 5.61 -2.52
N ASP A 12 -1.02 6.42 -2.87
CA ASP A 12 -1.20 7.65 -3.65
C ASP A 12 -0.97 7.34 -5.14
N TYR A 13 -1.94 7.64 -6.00
CA TYR A 13 -1.84 7.38 -7.44
C TYR A 13 -0.86 8.34 -8.10
N ARG A 14 -0.05 7.82 -9.03
CA ARG A 14 0.91 8.58 -9.82
C ARG A 14 0.76 8.22 -11.29
N ALA A 15 0.48 9.23 -12.12
CA ALA A 15 0.33 9.01 -13.56
C ALA A 15 1.62 8.45 -14.21
N PRO A 16 1.50 7.63 -15.27
CA PRO A 16 0.24 7.16 -15.86
C PRO A 16 -0.34 5.90 -15.21
N GLN A 17 0.47 5.10 -14.51
CA GLN A 17 0.08 3.77 -14.01
C GLN A 17 0.88 3.39 -12.74
N GLY A 18 1.27 4.39 -11.95
CA GLY A 18 2.09 4.25 -10.77
C GLY A 18 1.31 4.43 -9.48
N ILE A 19 1.92 3.96 -8.40
CA ILE A 19 1.51 4.27 -7.02
C ILE A 19 2.75 4.67 -6.22
N ARG A 20 2.57 5.52 -5.22
CA ARG A 20 3.60 5.91 -4.26
C ARG A 20 3.23 5.42 -2.86
N LEU A 21 4.23 4.90 -2.15
CA LEU A 21 4.14 4.53 -0.75
C LEU A 21 5.01 5.50 0.06
N GLY A 22 4.39 6.26 0.96
CA GLY A 22 5.09 7.14 1.89
C GLY A 22 5.40 6.38 3.18
N LEU A 23 6.63 5.89 3.33
CA LEU A 23 7.07 5.23 4.55
C LEU A 23 7.68 6.26 5.50
N SER A 24 7.18 6.31 6.73
CA SER A 24 7.69 7.21 7.77
C SER A 24 8.70 6.45 8.63
N PRO A 25 10.01 6.73 8.54
CA PRO A 25 11.04 5.92 9.20
C PRO A 25 10.92 5.87 10.74
N LEU A 26 10.20 6.81 11.35
CA LEU A 26 9.97 6.86 12.79
C LEU A 26 8.75 6.06 13.26
N SER A 27 7.79 5.78 12.38
CA SER A 27 6.49 5.23 12.78
C SER A 27 6.05 4.04 11.94
N THR A 28 6.63 3.82 10.76
CA THR A 28 6.34 2.69 9.90
C THR A 28 7.32 1.56 10.19
N SER A 29 6.82 0.47 10.76
CA SER A 29 7.57 -0.76 10.99
C SER A 29 7.74 -1.57 9.71
N TYR A 30 8.77 -2.44 9.67
CA TYR A 30 8.95 -3.39 8.57
C TYR A 30 7.75 -4.34 8.39
N ARG A 31 7.04 -4.67 9.48
CA ARG A 31 5.85 -5.52 9.41
C ARG A 31 4.71 -4.83 8.67
N GLU A 32 4.48 -3.54 8.94
CA GLU A 32 3.47 -2.75 8.21
C GLU A 32 3.82 -2.63 6.74
N VAL A 33 5.10 -2.42 6.40
CA VAL A 33 5.56 -2.42 5.00
C VAL A 33 5.24 -3.75 4.33
N TYR A 34 5.59 -4.87 4.96
CA TYR A 34 5.33 -6.20 4.42
C TYR A 34 3.83 -6.43 4.17
N LEU A 35 2.98 -6.13 5.15
CA LEU A 35 1.53 -6.28 5.04
C LEU A 35 0.95 -5.40 3.93
N GLY A 36 1.39 -4.14 3.83
CA GLY A 36 0.97 -3.23 2.77
C GLY A 36 1.32 -3.73 1.37
N ILE A 37 2.54 -4.25 1.17
CA ILE A 37 2.96 -4.81 -0.13
C ILE A 37 2.17 -6.08 -0.48
N VAL A 38 1.89 -6.95 0.49
CA VAL A 38 1.08 -8.17 0.28
C VAL A 38 -0.36 -7.80 -0.12
N ALA A 39 -0.98 -6.85 0.57
CA ALA A 39 -2.32 -6.36 0.23
C ALA A 39 -2.39 -5.84 -1.22
N ILE A 40 -1.41 -5.02 -1.64
CA ILE A 40 -1.34 -4.51 -3.01
C ILE A 40 -1.21 -5.66 -4.02
N ARG A 41 -0.32 -6.62 -3.76
CA ARG A 41 -0.15 -7.80 -4.63
C ARG A 41 -1.44 -8.58 -4.77
N ASP A 42 -2.15 -8.81 -3.67
CA ASP A 42 -3.36 -9.62 -3.67
C ASP A 42 -4.51 -8.92 -4.42
N GLU A 43 -4.63 -7.60 -4.30
CA GLU A 43 -5.59 -6.80 -5.07
C GLU A 43 -5.26 -6.74 -6.57
N LEU A 44 -3.98 -6.83 -6.96
CA LEU A 44 -3.58 -6.91 -8.38
C LEU A 44 -3.83 -8.30 -8.99
N ARG A 45 -4.04 -9.32 -8.17
CA ARG A 45 -4.29 -10.71 -8.60
C ARG A 45 -5.77 -11.09 -8.60
N ALA A 46 -6.61 -10.30 -7.93
CA ALA A 46 -8.07 -10.43 -7.93
C ALA A 46 -8.67 -9.91 -9.23
#